data_AF-A0A812MHD4-F1
#
_entry.id   AF-A0A812MHD4-F1
#
_cell.length_a   1.000
_cell.length_b   1.000
_cell.length_c   1.000
_cell.angle_alpha   90.00
_cell.angle_beta   90.00
_cell.angle_gamma   90.00
#
_symmetry.space_group_name_H-M   'P 1'
#
loop_
_entity.id
_entity.type
_entity.pdbx_description
1 polymer ?
#
loop_
_entity_poly.entity_id
_entity_poly.type
_entity_poly.pdbx_seq_one_letter_code
_entity_poly.pdbx_strand_id
1 'polypeptide(L)'
;MYTVFVSHQWLGLHHPDAEGAQFQVLQQALRGCIEGTLPGQADLVTQFYVGNRRLSSQERSALAQGYLWLDWFSIPQVRGRTKDRRSSVRSIPAYVDSCNLFLALVPPLRHSASGKLCDYESWLERGWCRAELWCAQLSNKADLPMVVVHAGDDAEVAMANHWIYAPTHEGVFTVEADRHEVSDFIETALRGRIAFLTKHEQQLDLCRYLKARLQDWLGHPDAQRPPASFLSHFGFADLKEAIRTSAVGGMACAALSGDVSMVRVLADAKASMSTLCRPMLSVGVLAYSPLHLALARGARGHAAVLELLRQRADPNTTCRLGLPCLGCCRDAASVEMLVQHRADVNWRGGKVWITPLGYACSKLAPLEVTKKLVELEADVNLSCTPLSNLALYSRTVPNFAVSTAHVLLHARADVNRPERSVGLFRVLEIVGRVQLCFRRRSQVSRLFCVLGEGSSTPLGWAATSDNATLVEFLLSAKADPDIPNRRGHTPRQLAVDARVRSVFAGRQPDAVFNHVPGKGDGNLIMQCSSQLEDDDADILSL
;
A
#
# COMPACT_ATOMS: atom_id res chain seq x y z
N MET A 1 -2.27 16.63 26.62
CA MET A 1 -2.50 15.21 26.95
C MET A 1 -2.07 14.41 25.72
N TYR A 2 -1.19 13.43 25.88
CA TYR A 2 -0.75 12.59 24.77
C TYR A 2 -1.66 11.38 24.69
N THR A 3 -2.26 11.13 23.54
CA THR A 3 -3.25 10.05 23.34
C THR A 3 -2.84 9.15 22.17
N VAL A 4 -2.96 7.85 22.36
CA VAL A 4 -2.68 6.84 21.33
C VAL A 4 -3.97 6.15 20.96
N PHE A 5 -4.32 6.17 19.68
CA PHE A 5 -5.43 5.39 19.15
C PHE A 5 -4.90 4.07 18.61
N VAL A 6 -5.36 2.95 19.18
CA VAL A 6 -4.98 1.61 18.75
C VAL A 6 -6.11 1.00 17.92
N SER A 7 -5.84 0.85 16.63
CA SER A 7 -6.69 0.13 15.69
C SER A 7 -6.26 -1.34 15.62
N HIS A 8 -7.19 -2.27 15.76
CA HIS A 8 -6.91 -3.70 15.66
C HIS A 8 -8.10 -4.49 15.10
N GLN A 9 -7.81 -5.70 14.60
CA GLN A 9 -8.83 -6.66 14.24
C GLN A 9 -9.13 -7.58 15.43
N TRP A 10 -10.41 -7.79 15.73
CA TRP A 10 -10.85 -8.75 16.73
C TRP A 10 -10.47 -10.19 16.32
N LEU A 11 -9.96 -10.97 17.27
CA LEU A 11 -9.58 -12.38 17.11
C LEU A 11 -10.74 -13.35 17.38
N GLY A 12 -11.94 -12.87 17.67
CA GLY A 12 -13.10 -13.70 17.92
C GLY A 12 -14.42 -12.96 17.75
N LEU A 13 -15.52 -13.72 17.75
CA LEU A 13 -16.88 -13.18 17.59
C LEU A 13 -17.41 -12.48 18.85
N HIS A 14 -16.92 -12.89 20.01
CA HIS A 14 -17.45 -12.44 21.31
C HIS A 14 -16.43 -11.70 22.16
N HIS A 15 -15.15 -11.80 21.82
CA HIS A 15 -14.07 -11.14 22.55
C HIS A 15 -12.97 -10.71 21.56
N PRO A 16 -12.45 -9.48 21.68
CA PRO A 16 -11.45 -8.95 20.75
C PRO A 16 -10.11 -9.68 20.84
N ASP A 17 -9.68 -10.11 22.03
CA ASP A 17 -8.40 -10.78 22.26
C ASP A 17 -8.48 -11.76 23.44
N ALA A 18 -9.10 -12.93 23.23
CA ALA A 18 -9.48 -13.84 24.32
C ALA A 18 -8.29 -14.37 25.14
N GLU A 19 -7.14 -14.53 24.50
CA GLU A 19 -5.90 -15.04 25.11
C GLU A 19 -4.94 -13.91 25.53
N GLY A 20 -5.28 -12.65 25.24
CA GLY A 20 -4.41 -11.50 25.52
C GLY A 20 -3.17 -11.40 24.62
N ALA A 21 -3.15 -12.12 23.49
CA ALA A 21 -2.00 -12.21 22.61
C ALA A 21 -1.69 -10.88 21.90
N GLN A 22 -2.72 -10.19 21.39
CA GLN A 22 -2.53 -8.86 20.78
C GLN A 22 -2.09 -7.84 21.83
N PHE A 23 -2.66 -7.90 23.02
CA PHE A 23 -2.33 -6.94 24.07
C PHE A 23 -0.95 -7.14 24.65
N GLN A 24 -0.46 -8.38 24.74
CA GLN A 24 0.92 -8.65 25.09
C GLN A 24 1.88 -8.03 24.06
N VAL A 25 1.59 -8.18 22.76
CA VAL A 25 2.34 -7.52 21.69
C VAL A 25 2.29 -5.99 21.82
N LEU A 26 1.11 -5.43 22.07
CA LEU A 26 0.92 -3.99 22.28
C LEU A 26 1.76 -3.47 23.45
N GLN A 27 1.76 -4.18 24.59
CA GLN A 27 2.55 -3.81 25.76
C GLN A 27 4.06 -3.82 25.46
N GLN A 28 4.55 -4.84 24.77
CA GLN A 28 5.96 -4.94 24.37
C GLN A 28 6.34 -3.80 23.42
N ALA A 29 5.53 -3.58 22.37
CA ALA A 29 5.79 -2.53 21.38
C ALA A 29 5.76 -1.12 22.00
N LEU A 30 4.82 -0.84 22.91
CA LEU A 30 4.75 0.45 23.61
C LEU A 30 5.95 0.67 24.53
N ARG A 31 6.40 -0.36 25.27
CA ARG A 31 7.65 -0.26 26.06
C ARG A 31 8.84 0.05 25.17
N GLY A 32 8.96 -0.64 24.04
CA GLY A 32 10.02 -0.37 23.07
C GLY A 32 9.94 1.06 22.51
N CYS A 33 8.73 1.57 22.25
CA CYS A 33 8.53 2.97 21.84
C CYS A 33 9.00 3.96 22.91
N ILE A 34 8.66 3.72 24.18
CA ILE A 34 9.06 4.57 25.32
C ILE A 34 10.58 4.55 25.51
N GLU A 35 11.19 3.37 25.44
CA GLU A 35 12.64 3.18 25.56
C GLU A 35 13.40 3.73 24.34
N GLY A 36 12.72 3.88 23.20
CA GLY A 36 13.29 4.34 21.93
C GLY A 36 14.00 3.24 21.14
N THR A 37 13.72 1.97 21.46
CA THR A 37 14.11 0.82 20.62
C THR A 37 13.15 0.64 19.45
N LEU A 38 11.90 1.10 19.59
CA LEU A 38 10.87 1.14 18.55
C LEU A 38 10.33 2.56 18.30
N PRO A 39 9.65 2.81 17.17
CA PRO A 39 9.66 1.98 15.96
C PRO A 39 11.08 1.84 15.41
N GLY A 40 11.32 0.70 14.76
CA GLY A 40 12.56 0.41 14.05
C GLY A 40 12.79 1.38 12.90
N GLN A 41 13.89 1.17 12.16
CA GLN A 41 14.11 1.92 10.93
C GLN A 41 13.06 1.48 9.89
N ALA A 42 12.25 2.42 9.42
CA ALA A 42 11.26 2.14 8.37
C ALA A 42 11.93 1.61 7.10
N ASP A 43 11.19 0.88 6.27
CA ASP A 43 11.70 0.40 4.99
C ASP A 43 12.13 1.56 4.06
N LEU A 44 12.86 1.21 2.99
CA LEU A 44 13.47 2.17 2.07
C LEU A 44 12.44 3.07 1.38
N VAL A 45 11.31 2.50 0.99
CA VAL A 45 10.23 3.21 0.32
C VAL A 45 9.61 4.18 1.30
N THR A 46 9.29 3.72 2.51
CA THR A 46 8.71 4.59 3.53
C THR A 46 9.67 5.73 3.89
N GLN A 47 10.96 5.47 4.05
CA GLN A 47 11.96 6.53 4.29
C GLN A 47 12.00 7.59 3.17
N PHE A 48 11.76 7.22 1.90
CA PHE A 48 11.70 8.17 0.79
C PHE A 48 10.49 9.11 0.91
N TYR A 49 9.34 8.61 1.37
CA TYR A 49 8.10 9.37 1.44
C TYR A 49 7.89 10.15 2.74
N VAL A 50 8.18 9.53 3.89
CA VAL A 50 7.93 10.11 5.23
C VAL A 50 9.21 10.44 5.99
N GLY A 51 10.38 10.22 5.38
CA GLY A 51 11.67 10.37 6.03
C GLY A 51 11.95 9.24 7.03
N ASN A 52 13.13 9.29 7.65
CA ASN A 52 13.48 8.38 8.74
C ASN A 52 12.97 8.93 10.09
N ARG A 53 11.64 9.09 10.20
CA ARG A 53 11.02 9.62 11.41
C ARG A 53 11.17 8.62 12.55
N ARG A 54 11.69 9.09 13.68
CA ARG A 54 11.69 8.37 14.96
C ARG A 54 10.89 9.17 15.97
N LEU A 55 10.37 8.49 17.00
CA LEU A 55 9.75 9.18 18.13
C LEU A 55 10.83 9.98 18.87
N SER A 56 10.63 11.30 18.97
CA SER A 56 11.50 12.20 19.70
C SER A 56 11.50 11.88 21.20
N SER A 57 12.53 12.29 21.94
CA SER A 57 12.55 12.14 23.40
C SER A 57 11.33 12.76 24.08
N GLN A 58 10.80 13.87 23.54
CA GLN A 58 9.57 14.49 24.04
C GLN A 58 8.34 13.60 23.79
N GLU A 59 8.18 13.06 22.59
CA GLU A 59 7.07 12.14 22.28
C GLU A 59 7.16 10.85 23.12
N ARG A 60 8.36 10.31 23.35
CA ARG A 60 8.56 9.13 24.19
C ARG A 60 8.17 9.37 25.64
N SER A 61 8.60 10.49 26.22
CA SER A 61 8.21 10.88 27.58
C SER A 61 6.70 11.15 27.67
N ALA A 62 6.12 11.75 26.64
CA ALA A 62 4.68 12.00 26.58
C ALA A 62 3.88 10.70 26.43
N LEU A 63 4.38 9.73 25.65
CA LEU A 63 3.82 8.40 25.50
C LEU A 63 3.82 7.62 26.82
N ALA A 64 4.90 7.70 27.59
CA ALA A 64 5.03 7.03 28.89
C ALA A 64 3.99 7.49 29.93
N GLN A 65 3.47 8.72 29.78
CA GLN A 65 2.43 9.31 30.63
C GLN A 65 1.09 9.49 29.89
N GLY A 66 0.99 8.90 28.68
CA GLY A 66 -0.12 9.08 27.77
C GLY A 66 -1.32 8.17 28.10
N TYR A 67 -2.40 8.38 27.35
CA TYR A 67 -3.62 7.59 27.47
C TYR A 67 -3.81 6.73 26.21
N LEU A 68 -4.29 5.51 26.42
CA LEU A 68 -4.58 4.56 25.36
C LEU A 68 -6.08 4.53 25.09
N TRP A 69 -6.45 4.61 23.81
CA TRP A 69 -7.76 4.22 23.33
C TRP A 69 -7.62 2.89 22.61
N LEU A 70 -8.37 1.88 23.04
CA LEU A 70 -8.41 0.54 22.43
C LEU A 70 -9.84 0.00 22.54
N ASP A 71 -10.37 -0.55 21.43
CA ASP A 71 -11.66 -1.26 21.36
C ASP A 71 -11.63 -2.62 22.08
N TRP A 72 -11.09 -2.62 23.29
CA TRP A 72 -11.21 -3.69 24.26
C TRP A 72 -11.75 -3.12 25.58
N PHE A 73 -11.13 -2.05 26.09
CA PHE A 73 -11.53 -1.39 27.34
C PHE A 73 -12.13 0.01 27.15
N SER A 74 -12.01 0.62 25.97
CA SER A 74 -12.58 1.95 25.68
C SER A 74 -14.03 1.90 25.18
N ILE A 75 -14.52 0.73 24.76
CA ILE A 75 -15.90 0.51 24.32
C ILE A 75 -16.60 -0.46 25.29
N PRO A 76 -17.78 -0.10 25.84
CA PRO A 76 -18.51 -0.98 26.75
C PRO A 76 -18.91 -2.31 26.10
N GLN A 77 -18.43 -3.42 26.66
CA GLN A 77 -18.73 -4.79 26.18
C GLN A 77 -19.89 -5.48 26.97
N VAL A 78 -20.55 -4.76 27.87
CA VAL A 78 -21.59 -5.33 28.77
C VAL A 78 -22.88 -5.64 28.02
N ARG A 79 -23.36 -6.90 28.13
CA ARG A 79 -24.64 -7.34 27.56
C ARG A 79 -25.80 -6.49 28.10
N GLY A 80 -26.67 -6.01 27.21
CA GLY A 80 -27.85 -5.18 27.56
C GLY A 80 -27.63 -3.66 27.50
N ARG A 81 -26.39 -3.16 27.39
CA ARG A 81 -26.08 -1.73 27.21
C ARG A 81 -25.86 -1.34 25.74
N THR A 82 -26.78 -1.77 24.88
CA THR A 82 -26.64 -1.61 23.41
C THR A 82 -26.61 -0.14 22.98
N LYS A 83 -27.31 0.75 23.71
CA LYS A 83 -27.32 2.19 23.44
C LYS A 83 -25.98 2.84 23.77
N ASP A 84 -25.41 2.53 24.94
CA ASP A 84 -24.10 3.07 25.36
C ASP A 84 -23.01 2.61 24.40
N ARG A 85 -23.02 1.33 24.00
CA ARG A 85 -22.08 0.79 23.01
C ARG A 85 -22.16 1.50 21.67
N ARG A 86 -23.37 1.74 21.13
CA ARG A 86 -23.55 2.49 19.88
C ARG A 86 -23.03 3.92 19.99
N SER A 87 -23.31 4.61 21.09
CA SER A 87 -22.78 5.97 21.32
C SER A 87 -21.26 6.00 21.41
N SER A 88 -20.63 4.99 22.02
CA SER A 88 -19.16 4.85 22.07
C SER A 88 -18.56 4.56 20.70
N VAL A 89 -19.21 3.73 19.88
CA VAL A 89 -18.76 3.47 18.51
C VAL A 89 -18.83 4.75 17.65
N ARG A 90 -19.88 5.56 17.81
CA ARG A 90 -20.02 6.84 17.12
C ARG A 90 -18.97 7.89 17.48
N SER A 91 -18.28 7.75 18.61
CA SER A 91 -17.24 8.69 19.02
C SER A 91 -15.85 8.33 18.50
N ILE A 92 -15.68 7.16 17.86
CA ILE A 92 -14.40 6.70 17.27
C ILE A 92 -13.75 7.79 16.41
N PRO A 93 -14.45 8.45 15.45
CA PRO A 93 -13.82 9.48 14.61
C PRO A 93 -13.24 10.65 15.43
N ALA A 94 -13.89 11.02 16.53
CA ALA A 94 -13.42 12.10 17.40
C ALA A 94 -12.16 11.70 18.19
N TYR A 95 -12.05 10.45 18.63
CA TYR A 95 -10.84 9.93 19.27
C TYR A 95 -9.68 9.82 18.28
N VAL A 96 -9.94 9.38 17.05
CA VAL A 96 -8.92 9.34 15.99
C VAL A 96 -8.43 10.76 15.67
N ASP A 97 -9.33 11.73 15.46
CA ASP A 97 -8.93 13.12 15.20
C ASP A 97 -8.20 13.74 16.40
N SER A 98 -8.51 13.30 17.63
CA SER A 98 -7.88 13.79 18.86
C SER A 98 -6.56 13.10 19.19
N CYS A 99 -6.20 11.98 18.56
CA CYS A 99 -4.98 11.24 18.90
C CYS A 99 -3.69 11.96 18.49
N ASN A 100 -2.59 11.62 19.17
CA ASN A 100 -1.23 12.08 18.84
C ASN A 100 -0.42 11.00 18.12
N LEU A 101 -0.88 9.75 18.16
CA LEU A 101 -0.28 8.60 17.51
C LEU A 101 -1.39 7.63 17.11
N PHE A 102 -1.43 7.26 15.83
CA PHE A 102 -2.27 6.19 15.33
C PHE A 102 -1.43 4.90 15.27
N LEU A 103 -1.88 3.85 15.94
CA LEU A 103 -1.18 2.57 16.01
C LEU A 103 -2.07 1.48 15.40
N ALA A 104 -1.63 0.87 14.30
CA ALA A 104 -2.25 -0.34 13.75
C ALA A 104 -1.58 -1.57 14.38
N LEU A 105 -2.31 -2.28 15.21
CA LEU A 105 -1.86 -3.50 15.91
C LEU A 105 -2.28 -4.72 15.09
N VAL A 106 -1.34 -5.28 14.34
CA VAL A 106 -1.59 -6.30 13.31
C VAL A 106 -0.64 -7.51 13.41
N PRO A 107 -0.42 -8.08 14.61
CA PRO A 107 0.39 -9.28 14.71
C PRO A 107 -0.30 -10.46 14.02
N PRO A 108 0.45 -11.30 13.26
CA PRO A 108 -0.09 -12.46 12.57
C PRO A 108 -0.62 -13.48 13.59
N LEU A 109 -1.93 -13.52 13.76
CA LEU A 109 -2.64 -14.37 14.72
C LEU A 109 -3.85 -15.04 14.05
N ARG A 110 -4.41 -16.10 14.64
CA ARG A 110 -5.57 -16.77 14.05
C ARG A 110 -6.87 -16.32 14.72
N HIS A 111 -7.89 -16.06 13.90
CA HIS A 111 -9.24 -15.82 14.41
C HIS A 111 -9.82 -17.12 14.97
N SER A 112 -10.16 -17.11 16.27
CA SER A 112 -10.63 -18.27 17.05
C SER A 112 -11.77 -19.06 16.38
N ALA A 113 -12.75 -18.38 15.78
CA ALA A 113 -13.91 -19.06 15.18
C ALA A 113 -13.71 -19.52 13.72
N SER A 114 -12.84 -18.86 12.95
CA SER A 114 -12.75 -19.08 11.50
C SER A 114 -11.41 -19.68 11.07
N GLY A 115 -10.41 -19.69 11.96
CA GLY A 115 -9.04 -20.13 11.68
C GLY A 115 -8.26 -19.23 10.73
N LYS A 116 -8.91 -18.21 10.15
CA LYS A 116 -8.28 -17.27 9.21
C LYS A 116 -7.17 -16.49 9.89
N LEU A 117 -6.11 -16.21 9.13
CA LEU A 117 -5.03 -15.35 9.58
C LEU A 117 -5.55 -13.90 9.71
N CYS A 118 -5.22 -13.29 10.84
CA CYS A 118 -5.40 -11.88 11.14
C CYS A 118 -4.03 -11.22 11.07
N ASP A 119 -3.81 -10.34 10.09
CA ASP A 119 -2.58 -9.60 9.87
C ASP A 119 -2.89 -8.21 9.28
N TYR A 120 -1.89 -7.53 8.72
CA TYR A 120 -2.09 -6.21 8.11
C TYR A 120 -3.01 -6.26 6.88
N GLU A 121 -2.94 -7.34 6.08
CA GLU A 121 -3.76 -7.52 4.88
C GLU A 121 -5.23 -7.68 5.30
N SER A 122 -5.53 -8.59 6.23
CA SER A 122 -6.91 -8.80 6.70
C SER A 122 -7.45 -7.59 7.49
N TRP A 123 -6.58 -6.86 8.20
CA TRP A 123 -6.95 -5.61 8.86
C TRP A 123 -7.40 -4.55 7.84
N LEU A 124 -6.69 -4.42 6.71
CA LEU A 124 -7.08 -3.55 5.60
C LEU A 124 -8.36 -3.99 4.90
N GLU A 125 -8.85 -5.22 5.07
CA GLU A 125 -10.13 -5.66 4.52
C GLU A 125 -11.33 -5.27 5.39
N ARG A 126 -11.13 -5.05 6.71
CA ARG A 126 -12.23 -4.79 7.64
C ARG A 126 -12.78 -3.38 7.52
N GLY A 127 -14.09 -3.26 7.39
CA GLY A 127 -14.81 -1.99 7.23
C GLY A 127 -14.52 -0.97 8.35
N TRP A 128 -14.56 -1.41 9.61
CA TRP A 128 -14.25 -0.55 10.77
C TRP A 128 -12.78 -0.13 10.82
N CYS A 129 -11.85 -1.04 10.56
CA CYS A 129 -10.42 -0.73 10.54
C CYS A 129 -10.07 0.24 9.39
N ARG A 130 -10.67 0.05 8.21
CA ARG A 130 -10.61 1.03 7.12
C ARG A 130 -11.15 2.38 7.59
N ALA A 131 -12.30 2.42 8.26
CA ALA A 131 -12.90 3.67 8.70
C ALA A 131 -12.01 4.45 9.69
N GLU A 132 -11.40 3.76 10.65
CA GLU A 132 -10.43 4.33 11.59
C GLU A 132 -9.21 4.91 10.85
N LEU A 133 -8.64 4.14 9.91
CA LEU A 133 -7.55 4.59 9.06
C LEU A 133 -7.95 5.84 8.25
N TRP A 134 -9.14 5.83 7.65
CA TRP A 134 -9.65 6.96 6.89
C TRP A 134 -9.82 8.21 7.75
N CYS A 135 -10.36 8.08 8.97
CA CYS A 135 -10.43 9.20 9.91
C CYS A 135 -9.04 9.76 10.23
N ALA A 136 -8.04 8.90 10.40
CA ALA A 136 -6.66 9.32 10.65
C ALA A 136 -6.07 10.10 9.47
N GLN A 137 -6.32 9.64 8.24
CA GLN A 137 -5.81 10.25 7.01
C GLN A 137 -6.55 11.55 6.64
N LEU A 138 -7.81 11.68 7.06
CA LEU A 138 -8.62 12.88 6.84
C LEU A 138 -8.52 13.90 7.99
N SER A 139 -7.79 13.60 9.06
CA SER A 139 -7.57 14.52 10.16
C SER A 139 -6.94 15.83 9.67
N ASN A 140 -7.30 16.94 10.34
CA ASN A 140 -6.72 18.24 10.03
C ASN A 140 -5.35 18.47 10.68
N LYS A 141 -4.90 17.55 11.55
CA LYS A 141 -3.57 17.60 12.13
C LYS A 141 -2.52 17.36 11.05
N ALA A 142 -1.57 18.29 10.95
CA ALA A 142 -0.38 18.05 10.17
C ALA A 142 0.41 16.91 10.83
N ASP A 143 0.74 15.88 10.05
CA ASP A 143 1.66 14.82 10.42
C ASP A 143 1.23 13.92 11.59
N LEU A 144 -0.03 13.48 11.62
CA LEU A 144 -0.44 12.39 12.52
C LEU A 144 0.38 11.13 12.21
N PRO A 145 1.26 10.67 13.11
CA PRO A 145 2.10 9.54 12.82
C PRO A 145 1.30 8.24 12.86
N MET A 146 1.55 7.39 11.86
CA MET A 146 1.05 6.02 11.83
C MET A 146 2.19 5.05 12.13
N VAL A 147 2.03 4.24 13.16
CA VAL A 147 2.93 3.12 13.47
C VAL A 147 2.17 1.81 13.25
N VAL A 148 2.78 0.89 12.51
CA VAL A 148 2.26 -0.46 12.31
C VAL A 148 3.09 -1.41 13.17
N VAL A 149 2.41 -2.21 13.99
CA VAL A 149 3.03 -3.17 14.91
C VAL A 149 2.73 -4.59 14.43
N HIS A 150 3.76 -5.28 13.96
CA HIS A 150 3.70 -6.66 13.47
C HIS A 150 4.09 -7.68 14.55
N ALA A 151 4.94 -7.29 15.50
CA ALA A 151 5.30 -8.08 16.67
C ALA A 151 5.74 -7.17 17.82
N GLY A 152 5.99 -7.72 19.01
CA GLY A 152 6.37 -6.93 20.19
C GLY A 152 7.70 -6.19 20.03
N ASP A 153 8.57 -6.69 19.16
CA ASP A 153 9.88 -6.17 18.78
C ASP A 153 9.94 -5.69 17.32
N ASP A 154 8.81 -5.70 16.60
CA ASP A 154 8.72 -5.31 15.19
C ASP A 154 7.58 -4.31 14.98
N ALA A 155 7.98 -3.04 14.91
CA ALA A 155 7.09 -1.93 14.62
C ALA A 155 7.77 -0.89 13.75
N GLU A 156 7.04 -0.31 12.81
CA GLU A 156 7.57 0.71 11.90
C GLU A 156 6.65 1.91 11.75
N VAL A 157 7.23 3.07 11.46
CA VAL A 157 6.47 4.20 10.95
C VAL A 157 6.08 3.83 9.51
N ALA A 158 4.78 3.78 9.22
CA ALA A 158 4.30 3.36 7.92
C ALA A 158 3.83 4.54 7.07
N MET A 159 4.03 4.43 5.76
CA MET A 159 3.30 5.23 4.79
C MET A 159 1.92 4.61 4.58
N ALA A 160 0.86 5.31 5.00
CA ALA A 160 -0.49 4.78 5.01
C ALA A 160 -1.19 4.62 3.64
N ASN A 161 -0.50 4.76 2.51
CA ASN A 161 -1.09 5.01 1.18
C ASN A 161 -2.13 3.96 0.70
N HIS A 162 -2.18 2.77 1.29
CA HIS A 162 -3.19 1.75 0.99
C HIS A 162 -4.63 2.24 1.21
N TRP A 163 -4.86 3.23 2.09
CA TRP A 163 -6.19 3.78 2.37
C TRP A 163 -6.92 4.28 1.10
N ILE A 164 -6.17 4.80 0.12
CA ILE A 164 -6.69 5.35 -1.14
C ILE A 164 -7.36 4.29 -2.02
N TYR A 165 -6.91 3.04 -1.87
CA TYR A 165 -7.39 1.88 -2.63
C TYR A 165 -8.26 0.93 -1.77
N ALA A 166 -8.52 1.31 -0.52
CA ALA A 166 -9.32 0.55 0.44
C ALA A 166 -10.48 1.43 0.93
N PRO A 167 -11.44 1.81 0.07
CA PRO A 167 -12.57 2.62 0.48
C PRO A 167 -13.44 1.86 1.49
N THR A 168 -14.03 2.61 2.42
CA THR A 168 -14.75 2.03 3.56
C THR A 168 -16.02 1.29 3.14
N HIS A 169 -16.70 1.76 2.09
CA HIS A 169 -17.91 1.15 1.56
C HIS A 169 -17.68 -0.21 0.89
N GLU A 170 -16.43 -0.59 0.58
CA GLU A 170 -16.05 -1.91 0.06
C GLU A 170 -15.52 -2.85 1.17
N GLY A 171 -15.41 -2.38 2.41
CA GLY A 171 -14.88 -3.18 3.51
C GLY A 171 -15.79 -4.34 3.91
N VAL A 172 -15.21 -5.35 4.56
CA VAL A 172 -15.94 -6.48 5.16
C VAL A 172 -16.43 -6.09 6.54
N PHE A 173 -17.74 -6.21 6.79
CA PHE A 173 -18.36 -5.93 8.06
C PHE A 173 -18.89 -7.20 8.71
N THR A 174 -18.60 -7.38 10.01
CA THR A 174 -19.22 -8.45 10.80
C THR A 174 -20.73 -8.23 10.93
N VAL A 175 -21.15 -6.97 11.02
CA VAL A 175 -22.55 -6.53 11.04
C VAL A 175 -22.77 -5.59 9.87
N GLU A 176 -23.42 -6.08 8.81
CA GLU A 176 -23.57 -5.35 7.55
C GLU A 176 -24.29 -3.99 7.71
N ALA A 177 -25.19 -3.87 8.70
CA ALA A 177 -25.87 -2.61 9.01
C ALA A 177 -24.92 -1.49 9.43
N ASP A 178 -23.73 -1.81 9.96
CA ASP A 178 -22.71 -0.84 10.35
C ASP A 178 -22.12 -0.11 9.12
N ARG A 179 -22.23 -0.68 7.91
CA ARG A 179 -21.71 -0.06 6.68
C ARG A 179 -22.33 1.32 6.45
N HIS A 180 -23.63 1.44 6.69
CA HIS A 180 -24.33 2.73 6.55
C HIS A 180 -23.83 3.75 7.57
N GLU A 181 -23.68 3.35 8.83
CA GLU A 181 -23.16 4.22 9.88
C GLU A 181 -21.73 4.68 9.60
N VAL A 182 -20.88 3.77 9.08
CA VAL A 182 -19.53 4.11 8.62
C VAL A 182 -19.55 5.09 7.45
N SER A 183 -20.44 4.87 6.47
CA SER A 183 -20.56 5.78 5.33
C SER A 183 -20.88 7.22 5.76
N ASP A 184 -21.82 7.39 6.69
CA ASP A 184 -22.28 8.71 7.14
C ASP A 184 -21.17 9.54 7.80
N PHE A 185 -20.38 8.93 8.70
CA PHE A 185 -19.31 9.69 9.36
C PHE A 185 -18.09 9.89 8.46
N ILE A 186 -17.82 8.98 7.52
CA ILE A 186 -16.76 9.15 6.53
C ILE A 186 -17.10 10.30 5.58
N GLU A 187 -18.36 10.41 5.16
CA GLU A 187 -18.84 11.58 4.41
C GLU A 187 -18.61 12.86 5.21
N THR A 188 -18.97 12.86 6.50
CA THR A 188 -18.77 14.02 7.38
C THR A 188 -17.29 14.39 7.50
N ALA A 189 -16.41 13.41 7.74
CA ALA A 189 -14.96 13.63 7.85
C ALA A 189 -14.36 14.16 6.54
N LEU A 190 -14.72 13.57 5.40
CA LEU A 190 -14.23 13.96 4.09
C LEU A 190 -14.69 15.37 3.70
N ARG A 191 -15.98 15.70 3.92
CA ARG A 191 -16.51 17.05 3.72
C ARG A 191 -15.86 18.06 4.66
N GLY A 192 -15.64 17.71 5.92
CA GLY A 192 -14.92 18.53 6.90
C GLY A 192 -13.50 18.85 6.44
N ARG A 193 -12.77 17.85 5.95
CA ARG A 193 -11.43 18.02 5.38
C ARG A 193 -11.44 18.90 4.13
N ILE A 194 -12.37 18.69 3.20
CA ILE A 194 -12.55 19.55 2.01
C ILE A 194 -12.83 21.00 2.41
N ALA A 195 -13.72 21.22 3.40
CA ALA A 195 -14.05 22.55 3.89
C ALA A 195 -12.84 23.25 4.54
N PHE A 196 -12.05 22.50 5.31
CA PHE A 196 -10.79 22.99 5.87
C PHE A 196 -9.80 23.39 4.76
N LEU A 197 -9.56 22.53 3.78
CA LEU A 197 -8.63 22.79 2.68
C LEU A 197 -9.09 23.92 1.76
N THR A 198 -10.41 24.12 1.61
CA THR A 198 -10.96 25.24 0.81
C THR A 198 -10.58 26.60 1.41
N LYS A 199 -10.40 26.69 2.73
CA LYS A 199 -9.95 27.91 3.41
C LYS A 199 -8.43 28.11 3.37
N HIS A 200 -7.66 27.11 2.94
CA HIS A 200 -6.20 27.11 2.94
C HIS A 200 -5.66 27.00 1.50
N GLU A 201 -5.48 28.16 0.85
CA GLU A 201 -5.13 28.26 -0.57
C GLU A 201 -3.82 27.55 -0.97
N GLN A 202 -2.94 27.27 -0.02
CA GLN A 202 -1.68 26.56 -0.25
C GLN A 202 -1.88 25.07 -0.64
N GLN A 203 -3.07 24.48 -0.40
CA GLN A 203 -3.36 23.07 -0.66
C GLN A 203 -4.55 22.86 -1.60
N LEU A 204 -4.78 23.80 -2.53
CA LEU A 204 -5.89 23.72 -3.50
C LEU A 204 -5.87 22.45 -4.36
N ASP A 205 -4.70 21.93 -4.73
CA ASP A 205 -4.58 20.69 -5.51
C ASP A 205 -5.16 19.50 -4.74
N LEU A 206 -4.81 19.36 -3.46
CA LEU A 206 -5.36 18.32 -2.60
C LEU A 206 -6.86 18.53 -2.42
N CYS A 207 -7.32 19.77 -2.21
CA CYS A 207 -8.75 20.09 -2.13
C CYS A 207 -9.52 19.63 -3.36
N ARG A 208 -9.03 19.95 -4.57
CA ARG A 208 -9.65 19.55 -5.84
C ARG A 208 -9.61 18.03 -6.03
N TYR A 209 -8.51 17.37 -5.65
CA TYR A 209 -8.40 15.92 -5.66
C TYR A 209 -9.46 15.26 -4.77
N LEU A 210 -9.60 15.72 -3.51
CA LEU A 210 -10.61 15.20 -2.58
C LEU A 210 -12.04 15.44 -3.09
N LYS A 211 -12.32 16.63 -3.62
CA LYS A 211 -13.62 16.96 -4.23
C LYS A 211 -13.96 16.05 -5.41
N ALA A 212 -12.98 15.76 -6.27
CA ALA A 212 -13.18 14.89 -7.43
C ALA A 212 -13.42 13.43 -7.02
N ARG A 213 -12.72 12.95 -6.00
CA ARG A 213 -12.89 11.58 -5.45
C ARG A 213 -14.07 11.41 -4.50
N LEU A 214 -14.79 12.49 -4.17
CA LEU A 214 -15.85 12.46 -3.17
C LEU A 214 -16.92 11.41 -3.44
N GLN A 215 -17.47 11.37 -4.66
CA GLN A 215 -18.53 10.41 -5.01
C GLN A 215 -17.99 8.97 -5.04
N ASP A 216 -16.82 8.79 -5.66
CA ASP A 216 -16.09 7.52 -5.77
C ASP A 216 -15.87 6.86 -4.41
N TRP A 217 -15.37 7.63 -3.45
CA TRP A 217 -15.03 7.14 -2.11
C TRP A 217 -16.24 6.86 -1.22
N LEU A 218 -17.36 7.54 -1.45
CA LEU A 218 -18.64 7.27 -0.79
C LEU A 218 -19.46 6.18 -1.47
N GLY A 219 -18.94 5.59 -2.55
CA GLY A 219 -19.63 4.54 -3.29
C GLY A 219 -20.78 5.05 -4.17
N HIS A 220 -20.94 6.36 -4.30
CA HIS A 220 -21.97 7.01 -5.13
C HIS A 220 -21.60 6.98 -6.62
N PRO A 221 -22.59 7.13 -7.53
CA PRO A 221 -22.31 7.23 -8.95
C PRO A 221 -21.55 8.51 -9.30
N ASP A 222 -20.82 8.47 -10.43
CA ASP A 222 -20.08 9.62 -10.94
C ASP A 222 -21.02 10.79 -11.25
N ALA A 223 -20.67 11.96 -10.72
CA ALA A 223 -21.47 13.16 -10.93
C ALA A 223 -21.12 13.84 -12.26
N GLN A 224 -22.05 13.79 -13.21
CA GLN A 224 -21.99 14.55 -14.46
C GLN A 224 -22.47 15.99 -14.21
N ARG A 225 -21.56 16.97 -14.27
CA ARG A 225 -21.89 18.35 -13.91
C ARG A 225 -22.00 19.22 -15.17
N PRO A 226 -23.01 20.09 -15.27
CA PRO A 226 -23.00 21.18 -16.24
C PRO A 226 -21.76 22.07 -16.04
N PRO A 227 -21.23 22.73 -17.09
CA PRO A 227 -19.99 23.51 -17.00
C PRO A 227 -19.97 24.53 -15.86
N ALA A 228 -21.05 25.30 -15.65
CA ALA A 228 -21.11 26.29 -14.57
C ALA A 228 -21.02 25.65 -13.17
N SER A 229 -21.69 24.52 -12.96
CA SER A 229 -21.65 23.77 -11.69
C SER A 229 -20.28 23.15 -11.47
N PHE A 230 -19.66 22.61 -12.51
CA PHE A 230 -18.31 22.07 -12.47
C PHE A 230 -17.28 23.13 -12.06
N LEU A 231 -17.29 24.29 -12.72
CA LEU A 231 -16.37 25.38 -12.45
C LEU A 231 -16.52 25.89 -11.01
N SER A 232 -17.76 26.13 -10.57
CA SER A 232 -18.05 26.53 -9.20
C SER A 232 -17.60 25.48 -8.16
N HIS A 233 -17.88 24.19 -8.41
CA HIS A 233 -17.52 23.11 -7.51
C HIS A 233 -16.00 23.02 -7.25
N PHE A 234 -15.20 23.16 -8.31
CA PHE A 234 -13.74 23.10 -8.24
C PHE A 234 -13.05 24.45 -8.00
N GLY A 235 -13.81 25.53 -7.92
CA GLY A 235 -13.29 26.88 -7.70
C GLY A 235 -12.45 27.37 -8.88
N PHE A 236 -13.01 27.30 -10.08
CA PHE A 236 -12.49 27.96 -11.27
C PHE A 236 -13.40 29.14 -11.63
N ALA A 237 -12.84 30.31 -11.91
CA ALA A 237 -13.60 31.49 -12.32
C ALA A 237 -14.26 31.28 -13.69
N ASP A 238 -13.54 30.66 -14.63
CA ASP A 238 -14.02 30.35 -15.97
C ASP A 238 -13.35 29.10 -16.55
N LEU A 239 -13.79 28.72 -17.75
CA LEU A 239 -13.25 27.56 -18.48
C LEU A 239 -11.77 27.76 -18.86
N LYS A 240 -11.32 29.00 -19.13
CA LYS A 240 -9.93 29.28 -19.51
C LYS A 240 -8.98 29.06 -18.33
N GLU A 241 -9.39 29.44 -17.13
CA GLU A 241 -8.65 29.16 -15.90
C GLU A 241 -8.56 27.65 -15.66
N ALA A 242 -9.68 26.93 -15.80
CA ALA A 242 -9.71 25.48 -15.66
C ALA A 242 -8.73 24.79 -16.63
N ILE A 243 -8.63 25.27 -17.87
CA ILE A 243 -7.73 24.74 -18.91
C ILE A 243 -6.26 25.07 -18.61
N ARG A 244 -5.95 26.32 -18.23
CA ARG A 244 -4.58 26.79 -18.03
C ARG A 244 -3.93 26.26 -16.75
N THR A 245 -4.73 25.83 -15.78
CA THR A 245 -4.23 25.34 -14.48
C THR A 245 -3.35 24.10 -14.68
N SER A 246 -2.05 24.26 -14.46
CA SER A 246 -1.00 23.26 -14.71
C SER A 246 -0.82 22.20 -13.60
N ALA A 247 -1.78 22.10 -12.68
CA ALA A 247 -1.75 21.18 -11.55
C ALA A 247 -3.01 20.30 -11.55
N VAL A 248 -3.83 20.30 -10.50
CA VAL A 248 -5.16 19.68 -10.55
C VAL A 248 -6.12 20.65 -11.25
N GLY A 249 -5.97 20.76 -12.57
CA GLY A 249 -6.79 21.60 -13.45
C GLY A 249 -8.09 20.94 -13.90
N GLY A 250 -8.83 21.60 -14.79
CA GLY A 250 -10.15 21.16 -15.25
C GLY A 250 -10.15 19.73 -15.80
N MET A 251 -9.19 19.39 -16.68
CA MET A 251 -9.12 18.03 -17.26
C MET A 251 -8.81 16.97 -16.21
N ALA A 252 -7.93 17.27 -15.25
CA ALA A 252 -7.61 16.37 -14.14
C ALA A 252 -8.83 16.16 -13.23
N CYS A 253 -9.55 17.23 -12.89
CA CYS A 253 -10.78 17.16 -12.10
C CYS A 253 -11.87 16.34 -12.81
N ALA A 254 -12.09 16.56 -14.11
CA ALA A 254 -13.10 15.85 -14.88
C ALA A 254 -12.79 14.34 -14.97
N ALA A 255 -11.54 13.99 -15.32
CA ALA A 255 -11.07 12.62 -15.39
C ALA A 255 -11.18 11.89 -14.03
N LEU A 256 -10.72 12.53 -12.95
CA LEU A 256 -10.74 11.97 -11.61
C LEU A 256 -12.16 11.86 -11.03
N SER A 257 -13.10 12.70 -11.47
CA SER A 257 -14.52 12.64 -11.06
C SER A 257 -15.36 11.67 -11.89
N GLY A 258 -14.83 11.15 -13.01
CA GLY A 258 -15.65 10.39 -13.96
C GLY A 258 -16.63 11.25 -14.76
N ASP A 259 -16.41 12.57 -14.83
CA ASP A 259 -17.30 13.51 -15.51
C ASP A 259 -17.00 13.52 -17.02
N VAL A 260 -17.47 12.46 -17.70
CA VAL A 260 -17.31 12.24 -19.15
C VAL A 260 -17.81 13.44 -19.95
N SER A 261 -18.91 14.05 -19.50
CA SER A 261 -19.49 15.24 -20.14
C SER A 261 -18.50 16.40 -20.12
N MET A 262 -17.87 16.67 -18.97
CA MET A 262 -16.85 17.71 -18.86
C MET A 262 -15.53 17.35 -19.55
N VAL A 263 -15.14 16.08 -19.63
CA VAL A 263 -13.99 15.66 -20.45
C VAL A 263 -14.18 16.10 -21.90
N ARG A 264 -15.38 15.90 -22.48
CA ARG A 264 -15.71 16.35 -23.85
C ARG A 264 -15.66 17.87 -23.99
N VAL A 265 -16.33 18.59 -23.10
CA VAL A 265 -16.35 20.08 -23.12
C VAL A 265 -14.92 20.65 -23.07
N LEU A 266 -14.07 20.09 -22.22
CA LEU A 266 -12.68 20.54 -22.11
C LEU A 266 -11.85 20.15 -23.34
N ALA A 267 -12.08 18.96 -23.90
CA ALA A 267 -11.42 18.51 -25.14
C ALA A 267 -11.79 19.42 -26.34
N ASP A 268 -13.07 19.76 -26.49
CA ASP A 268 -13.56 20.67 -27.53
C ASP A 268 -12.93 22.06 -27.39
N ALA A 269 -12.76 22.51 -26.14
CA ALA A 269 -12.04 23.74 -25.79
C ALA A 269 -10.51 23.64 -25.88
N LYS A 270 -9.97 22.55 -26.46
CA LYS A 270 -8.53 22.30 -26.67
C LYS A 270 -7.70 22.22 -25.39
N ALA A 271 -8.30 21.75 -24.29
CA ALA A 271 -7.55 21.41 -23.08
C ALA A 271 -6.53 20.29 -23.35
N SER A 272 -5.34 20.39 -22.76
CA SER A 272 -4.34 19.33 -22.88
C SER A 272 -4.73 18.10 -22.05
N MET A 273 -4.63 16.93 -22.68
CA MET A 273 -4.82 15.61 -22.05
C MET A 273 -3.59 15.13 -21.27
N SER A 274 -2.45 15.79 -21.44
CA SER A 274 -1.16 15.38 -20.87
C SER A 274 -0.66 16.28 -19.74
N THR A 275 -1.46 17.28 -19.32
CA THR A 275 -1.11 18.16 -18.21
C THR A 275 -0.87 17.35 -16.94
N LEU A 276 0.37 17.35 -16.44
CA LEU A 276 0.74 16.61 -15.25
C LEU A 276 0.40 17.40 -14.00
N CYS A 277 -0.28 16.77 -13.05
CA CYS A 277 -0.52 17.35 -11.73
C CYS A 277 0.79 17.59 -10.98
N ARG A 278 0.75 18.43 -9.94
CA ARG A 278 1.85 18.48 -8.97
C ARG A 278 1.86 17.20 -8.12
N PRO A 279 3.03 16.75 -7.63
CA PRO A 279 3.09 15.61 -6.72
C PRO A 279 2.27 15.88 -5.45
N MET A 280 1.42 14.94 -5.07
CA MET A 280 0.68 14.92 -3.80
C MET A 280 0.92 13.57 -3.13
N LEU A 281 2.01 13.48 -2.36
CA LEU A 281 2.48 12.23 -1.78
C LEU A 281 1.50 11.64 -0.76
N SER A 282 0.75 12.49 -0.05
CA SER A 282 -0.30 12.09 0.90
C SER A 282 -1.42 11.26 0.28
N VAL A 283 -1.63 11.42 -1.03
CA VAL A 283 -2.61 10.66 -1.82
C VAL A 283 -1.94 9.86 -2.95
N GLY A 284 -0.64 9.57 -2.82
CA GLY A 284 0.10 8.68 -3.73
C GLY A 284 0.16 9.15 -5.19
N VAL A 285 0.00 10.45 -5.45
CA VAL A 285 0.05 11.05 -6.79
C VAL A 285 1.47 11.54 -7.09
N LEU A 286 2.14 10.89 -8.04
CA LEU A 286 3.53 11.18 -8.44
C LEU A 286 3.60 12.05 -9.71
N ALA A 287 2.86 13.17 -9.72
CA ALA A 287 2.67 14.03 -10.88
C ALA A 287 2.04 13.32 -12.08
N TYR A 288 0.81 12.84 -11.86
CA TYR A 288 0.01 12.07 -12.80
C TYR A 288 -0.67 12.94 -13.86
N SER A 289 -0.86 12.38 -15.06
CA SER A 289 -1.76 12.94 -16.08
C SER A 289 -3.23 12.60 -15.75
N PRO A 290 -4.21 13.24 -16.42
CA PRO A 290 -5.62 12.87 -16.33
C PRO A 290 -5.88 11.37 -16.54
N LEU A 291 -5.16 10.73 -17.47
CA LEU A 291 -5.30 9.29 -17.72
C LEU A 291 -4.82 8.44 -16.54
N HIS A 292 -3.67 8.76 -15.94
CA HIS A 292 -3.18 8.10 -14.72
C HIS A 292 -4.19 8.24 -13.56
N LEU A 293 -4.78 9.43 -13.41
CA LEU A 293 -5.76 9.73 -12.37
C LEU A 293 -7.05 8.90 -12.54
N ALA A 294 -7.54 8.74 -13.76
CA ALA A 294 -8.70 7.90 -14.05
C ALA A 294 -8.40 6.41 -13.80
N LEU A 295 -7.24 5.91 -14.24
CA LEU A 295 -6.82 4.51 -14.05
C LEU A 295 -6.65 4.13 -12.57
N ALA A 296 -6.20 5.07 -11.73
CA ALA A 296 -6.05 4.85 -10.30
C ALA A 296 -7.37 4.57 -9.56
N ARG A 297 -8.53 4.79 -10.20
CA ARG A 297 -9.87 4.46 -9.67
C ARG A 297 -10.33 3.03 -9.96
N GLY A 298 -9.55 2.26 -10.73
CA GLY A 298 -9.95 0.92 -11.16
C GLY A 298 -11.26 0.92 -11.96
N ALA A 299 -12.16 -0.02 -11.65
CA ALA A 299 -13.41 -0.21 -12.39
C ALA A 299 -14.29 1.05 -12.49
N ARG A 300 -14.31 1.89 -11.43
CA ARG A 300 -15.07 3.14 -11.43
C ARG A 300 -14.51 4.20 -12.39
N GLY A 301 -13.25 4.05 -12.82
CA GLY A 301 -12.60 4.96 -13.77
C GLY A 301 -12.87 4.66 -15.24
N HIS A 302 -13.42 3.50 -15.58
CA HIS A 302 -13.52 3.00 -16.97
C HIS A 302 -14.16 3.98 -17.94
N ALA A 303 -15.26 4.64 -17.54
CA ALA A 303 -15.95 5.59 -18.39
C ALA A 303 -15.08 6.81 -18.75
N ALA A 304 -14.34 7.35 -17.79
CA ALA A 304 -13.41 8.44 -18.03
C ALA A 304 -12.17 8.00 -18.82
N VAL A 305 -11.62 6.82 -18.53
CA VAL A 305 -10.49 6.25 -19.30
C VAL A 305 -10.87 6.12 -20.77
N LEU A 306 -12.01 5.50 -21.07
CA LEU A 306 -12.48 5.31 -22.44
C LEU A 306 -12.71 6.64 -23.15
N GLU A 307 -13.31 7.63 -22.48
CA GLU A 307 -13.51 8.94 -23.07
C GLU A 307 -12.18 9.66 -23.34
N LEU A 308 -11.24 9.64 -22.40
CA LEU A 308 -9.91 10.23 -22.62
C LEU A 308 -9.21 9.61 -23.83
N LEU A 309 -9.27 8.29 -23.99
CA LEU A 309 -8.69 7.58 -25.13
C LEU A 309 -9.38 7.93 -26.45
N ARG A 310 -10.71 8.08 -26.47
CA ARG A 310 -11.47 8.59 -27.64
C ARG A 310 -11.05 10.00 -28.02
N GLN A 311 -10.73 10.83 -27.03
CA GLN A 311 -10.20 12.18 -27.22
C GLN A 311 -8.68 12.20 -27.52
N ARG A 312 -8.11 11.04 -27.91
CA ARG A 312 -6.69 10.87 -28.30
C ARG A 312 -5.69 11.12 -27.18
N ALA A 313 -6.05 10.85 -25.93
CA ALA A 313 -5.05 10.73 -24.87
C ALA A 313 -4.06 9.61 -25.21
N ASP A 314 -2.77 9.88 -25.02
CA ASP A 314 -1.70 8.91 -25.30
C ASP A 314 -1.73 7.78 -24.24
N PRO A 315 -1.99 6.52 -24.63
CA PRO A 315 -2.03 5.39 -23.70
C PRO A 315 -0.63 4.97 -23.20
N ASN A 316 0.44 5.54 -23.75
CA ASN A 316 1.83 5.36 -23.31
C ASN A 316 2.35 6.57 -22.52
N THR A 317 1.46 7.49 -22.12
CA THR A 317 1.84 8.65 -21.34
C THR A 317 2.53 8.24 -20.03
N THR A 318 3.51 9.04 -19.60
CA THR A 318 4.25 8.81 -18.37
C THR A 318 4.08 9.96 -17.39
N CYS A 319 4.15 9.68 -16.09
CA CYS A 319 4.26 10.72 -15.08
C CYS A 319 5.61 11.46 -15.19
N ARG A 320 5.84 12.50 -14.37
CA ARG A 320 7.09 13.29 -14.41
C ARG A 320 8.36 12.46 -14.22
N LEU A 321 8.29 11.33 -13.50
CA LEU A 321 9.41 10.41 -13.29
C LEU A 321 9.66 9.47 -14.48
N GLY A 322 8.72 9.38 -15.43
CA GLY A 322 8.77 8.41 -16.53
C GLY A 322 8.04 7.10 -16.25
N LEU A 323 7.21 7.03 -15.21
CA LEU A 323 6.42 5.82 -14.90
C LEU A 323 5.25 5.71 -15.88
N PRO A 324 5.09 4.59 -16.61
CA PRO A 324 3.99 4.39 -17.57
C PRO A 324 2.61 4.36 -16.94
N CYS A 325 1.60 4.96 -17.58
CA CYS A 325 0.23 4.94 -17.07
C CYS A 325 -0.38 3.54 -17.04
N LEU A 326 0.00 2.64 -17.95
CA LEU A 326 -0.48 1.25 -17.96
C LEU A 326 -0.18 0.52 -16.64
N GLY A 327 0.95 0.84 -15.97
CA GLY A 327 1.26 0.32 -14.64
C GLY A 327 0.43 0.90 -13.49
N CYS A 328 -0.41 1.91 -13.74
CA CYS A 328 -1.38 2.44 -12.76
C CYS A 328 -2.71 1.69 -12.73
N CYS A 329 -2.96 0.74 -13.65
CA CYS A 329 -4.20 -0.02 -13.68
C CYS A 329 -4.45 -0.75 -12.36
N ARG A 330 -5.71 -0.82 -11.93
CA ARG A 330 -6.14 -1.54 -10.73
C ARG A 330 -7.04 -2.73 -11.03
N ASP A 331 -7.33 -3.00 -12.30
CA ASP A 331 -8.15 -4.11 -12.76
C ASP A 331 -7.72 -4.53 -14.18
N ALA A 332 -8.05 -5.76 -14.56
CA ALA A 332 -7.68 -6.32 -15.85
C ALA A 332 -8.38 -5.63 -17.04
N ALA A 333 -9.61 -5.14 -16.87
CA ALA A 333 -10.35 -4.48 -17.94
C ALA A 333 -9.72 -3.13 -18.33
N SER A 334 -9.15 -2.40 -17.38
CA SER A 334 -8.37 -1.18 -17.64
C SER A 334 -7.11 -1.49 -18.47
N VAL A 335 -6.44 -2.62 -18.21
CA VAL A 335 -5.27 -3.08 -18.98
C VAL A 335 -5.69 -3.39 -20.42
N GLU A 336 -6.76 -4.18 -20.60
CA GLU A 336 -7.29 -4.53 -21.92
C GLU A 336 -7.71 -3.29 -22.71
N MET A 337 -8.41 -2.35 -22.08
CA MET A 337 -8.86 -1.12 -22.71
C MET A 337 -7.70 -0.29 -23.26
N LEU A 338 -6.61 -0.15 -22.49
CA LEU A 338 -5.42 0.57 -22.92
C LEU A 338 -4.71 -0.13 -24.08
N VAL A 339 -4.54 -1.45 -24.02
CA VAL A 339 -3.89 -2.23 -25.08
C VAL A 339 -4.71 -2.22 -26.38
N GLN A 340 -6.04 -2.31 -26.29
CA GLN A 340 -6.93 -2.11 -27.44
C GLN A 340 -6.76 -0.73 -28.11
N HIS A 341 -6.38 0.29 -27.33
CA HIS A 341 -6.06 1.62 -27.81
C HIS A 341 -4.57 1.81 -28.12
N ARG A 342 -3.80 0.72 -28.31
CA ARG A 342 -2.38 0.69 -28.70
C ARG A 342 -1.40 1.09 -27.60
N ALA A 343 -1.71 0.81 -26.34
CA ALA A 343 -0.70 0.81 -25.29
C ALA A 343 0.35 -0.26 -25.57
N ASP A 344 1.63 0.10 -25.42
CA ASP A 344 2.74 -0.84 -25.47
C ASP A 344 2.91 -1.44 -24.07
N VAL A 345 2.70 -2.76 -23.98
CA VAL A 345 2.77 -3.55 -22.73
C VAL A 345 4.16 -3.52 -22.11
N ASN A 346 5.19 -3.22 -22.91
CA ASN A 346 6.59 -3.13 -22.53
C ASN A 346 7.15 -1.70 -22.64
N TRP A 347 6.28 -0.70 -22.68
CA TRP A 347 6.67 0.70 -22.82
C TRP A 347 7.67 1.14 -21.74
N ARG A 348 8.77 1.76 -22.14
CA ARG A 348 9.77 2.33 -21.23
C ARG A 348 9.97 3.80 -21.56
N GLY A 349 9.31 4.66 -20.80
CA GLY A 349 9.40 6.10 -20.97
C GLY A 349 10.28 6.81 -19.92
N GLY A 350 10.56 8.08 -20.21
CA GLY A 350 11.22 9.01 -19.29
C GLY A 350 12.60 8.57 -18.81
N LYS A 351 12.90 8.84 -17.53
CA LYS A 351 14.25 8.71 -16.98
C LYS A 351 14.47 7.42 -16.18
N VAL A 352 13.42 6.74 -15.74
CA VAL A 352 13.54 5.54 -14.87
C VAL A 352 13.50 4.22 -15.65
N TRP A 353 12.89 4.19 -16.83
CA TRP A 353 12.79 3.00 -17.70
C TRP A 353 12.14 1.77 -17.06
N ILE A 354 11.28 1.98 -16.06
CA ILE A 354 10.44 0.94 -15.47
C ILE A 354 9.32 0.57 -16.46
N THR A 355 9.08 -0.72 -16.65
CA THR A 355 7.99 -1.24 -17.51
C THR A 355 6.62 -1.10 -16.82
N PRO A 356 5.50 -1.18 -17.55
CA PRO A 356 4.16 -1.20 -16.95
C PRO A 356 4.00 -2.30 -15.90
N LEU A 357 4.48 -3.51 -16.19
CA LEU A 357 4.48 -4.64 -15.25
C LEU A 357 5.36 -4.38 -14.02
N GLY A 358 6.56 -3.84 -14.20
CA GLY A 358 7.44 -3.46 -13.09
C GLY A 358 6.80 -2.41 -12.19
N TYR A 359 6.14 -1.41 -12.77
CA TYR A 359 5.46 -0.38 -12.01
C TYR A 359 4.23 -0.93 -11.28
N ALA A 360 3.43 -1.79 -11.92
CA ALA A 360 2.31 -2.48 -11.29
C ALA A 360 2.76 -3.30 -10.06
N CYS A 361 3.88 -4.02 -10.15
CA CYS A 361 4.48 -4.74 -9.03
C CYS A 361 4.93 -3.80 -7.90
N SER A 362 5.59 -2.67 -8.21
CA SER A 362 6.00 -1.68 -7.19
C SER A 362 4.81 -1.00 -6.49
N LYS A 363 3.65 -0.97 -7.15
CA LYS A 363 2.41 -0.40 -6.63
C LYS A 363 1.51 -1.44 -5.98
N LEU A 364 1.97 -2.69 -5.89
CA LEU A 364 1.20 -3.82 -5.36
C LEU A 364 -0.20 -3.84 -6.02
N ALA A 365 -0.22 -3.77 -7.35
CA ALA A 365 -1.45 -3.84 -8.14
C ALA A 365 -2.13 -5.20 -7.91
N PRO A 366 -3.48 -5.28 -7.91
CA PRO A 366 -4.16 -6.54 -7.65
C PRO A 366 -3.67 -7.64 -8.58
N LEU A 367 -3.66 -8.89 -8.09
CA LEU A 367 -3.05 -10.03 -8.79
C LEU A 367 -3.55 -10.20 -10.24
N GLU A 368 -4.82 -9.88 -10.49
CA GLU A 368 -5.43 -9.95 -11.83
C GLU A 368 -4.80 -8.98 -12.84
N VAL A 369 -4.26 -7.84 -12.40
CA VAL A 369 -3.50 -6.93 -13.27
C VAL A 369 -2.20 -7.57 -13.72
N THR A 370 -1.47 -8.20 -12.78
CA THR A 370 -0.23 -8.91 -13.08
C THR A 370 -0.47 -10.09 -14.02
N LYS A 371 -1.50 -10.91 -13.75
CA LYS A 371 -1.89 -12.02 -14.62
C LYS A 371 -2.22 -11.53 -16.03
N LYS A 372 -3.06 -10.50 -16.15
CA LYS A 372 -3.44 -9.93 -17.45
C LYS A 372 -2.25 -9.37 -18.21
N LEU A 373 -1.33 -8.67 -17.57
CA LEU A 373 -0.12 -8.15 -18.23
C LEU A 373 0.78 -9.29 -18.72
N VAL A 374 0.93 -10.36 -17.94
CA VAL A 374 1.67 -11.56 -18.34
C VAL A 374 0.99 -12.28 -19.51
N GLU A 375 -0.34 -12.41 -19.48
CA GLU A 375 -1.14 -12.95 -20.60
C GLU A 375 -0.93 -12.16 -21.90
N LEU A 376 -0.72 -10.84 -21.78
CA LEU A 376 -0.43 -9.92 -22.89
C LEU A 376 1.07 -9.82 -23.21
N GLU A 377 1.86 -10.82 -22.83
CA GLU A 377 3.29 -10.95 -23.15
C GLU A 377 4.16 -9.80 -22.63
N ALA A 378 3.81 -9.22 -21.47
CA ALA A 378 4.73 -8.32 -20.77
C ALA A 378 6.02 -9.06 -20.38
N ASP A 379 7.17 -8.47 -20.69
CA ASP A 379 8.47 -9.06 -20.41
C ASP A 379 8.78 -8.96 -18.91
N VAL A 380 8.82 -10.13 -18.27
CA VAL A 380 9.04 -10.31 -16.83
C VAL A 380 10.50 -10.12 -16.40
N ASN A 381 11.42 -9.89 -17.34
CA ASN A 381 12.86 -9.82 -17.12
C ASN A 381 13.50 -8.50 -17.62
N LEU A 382 12.72 -7.55 -18.15
CA LEU A 382 13.24 -6.22 -18.49
C LEU A 382 13.85 -5.50 -17.28
N SER A 383 14.75 -4.54 -17.53
CA SER A 383 15.45 -3.76 -16.48
C SER A 383 14.49 -3.16 -15.47
N CYS A 384 14.91 -3.06 -14.21
CA CYS A 384 14.02 -2.84 -13.07
C CYS A 384 12.97 -3.97 -13.03
N THR A 385 13.45 -5.20 -12.83
CA THR A 385 12.61 -6.39 -13.06
C THR A 385 11.36 -6.34 -12.20
N PRO A 386 10.20 -6.79 -12.71
CA PRO A 386 8.97 -6.89 -11.91
C PRO A 386 9.15 -7.61 -10.59
N LEU A 387 9.94 -8.69 -10.56
CA LEU A 387 10.19 -9.46 -9.35
C LEU A 387 11.03 -8.67 -8.32
N SER A 388 12.05 -7.92 -8.76
CA SER A 388 12.83 -7.03 -7.87
C SER A 388 11.99 -5.85 -7.36
N ASN A 389 11.18 -5.23 -8.23
CA ASN A 389 10.26 -4.17 -7.84
C ASN A 389 9.20 -4.69 -6.85
N LEU A 390 8.68 -5.89 -7.04
CA LEU A 390 7.79 -6.51 -6.06
C LEU A 390 8.48 -6.70 -4.72
N ALA A 391 9.67 -7.30 -4.72
CA ALA A 391 10.42 -7.60 -3.50
C ALA A 391 10.72 -6.34 -2.67
N LEU A 392 11.13 -5.24 -3.33
CA LEU A 392 11.42 -3.97 -2.66
C LEU A 392 10.21 -3.39 -1.91
N TYR A 393 8.99 -3.55 -2.43
CA TYR A 393 7.77 -2.95 -1.87
C TYR A 393 6.93 -3.94 -1.04
N SER A 394 7.44 -5.15 -0.77
CA SER A 394 6.64 -6.28 -0.26
C SER A 394 6.44 -6.36 1.26
N ARG A 395 7.13 -5.54 2.06
CA ARG A 395 7.19 -5.68 3.53
C ARG A 395 5.83 -5.74 4.21
N THR A 396 4.91 -4.86 3.81
CA THR A 396 3.61 -4.70 4.46
C THR A 396 2.58 -5.74 4.01
N VAL A 397 2.84 -6.48 2.94
CA VAL A 397 1.90 -7.45 2.34
C VAL A 397 2.63 -8.75 1.91
N PRO A 398 3.23 -9.48 2.86
CA PRO A 398 4.12 -10.59 2.54
C PRO A 398 3.43 -11.72 1.77
N ASN A 399 2.17 -12.04 2.08
CA ASN A 399 1.43 -13.13 1.45
C ASN A 399 0.99 -12.76 0.03
N PHE A 400 0.54 -11.51 -0.14
CA PHE A 400 0.24 -10.95 -1.46
C PHE A 400 1.48 -10.96 -2.37
N ALA A 401 2.64 -10.58 -1.83
CA ALA A 401 3.89 -10.57 -2.58
C ALA A 401 4.31 -11.98 -3.03
N VAL A 402 4.17 -13.00 -2.18
CA VAL A 402 4.42 -14.40 -2.58
C VAL A 402 3.49 -14.82 -3.73
N SER A 403 2.21 -14.49 -3.64
CA SER A 403 1.23 -14.83 -4.70
C SER A 403 1.59 -14.19 -6.04
N THR A 404 2.02 -12.93 -6.03
CA THR A 404 2.46 -12.22 -7.24
C THR A 404 3.79 -12.77 -7.75
N ALA A 405 4.73 -13.09 -6.87
CA ALA A 405 6.02 -13.70 -7.23
C ALA A 405 5.83 -15.07 -7.88
N HIS A 406 4.88 -15.88 -7.38
CA HIS A 406 4.52 -17.15 -7.99
C HIS A 406 4.07 -17.01 -9.45
N VAL A 407 3.19 -16.03 -9.75
CA VAL A 407 2.77 -15.74 -11.13
C VAL A 407 3.96 -15.33 -12.01
N LEU A 408 4.84 -14.46 -11.51
CA LEU A 408 6.01 -14.01 -12.26
C LEU A 408 6.99 -15.16 -12.55
N LEU A 409 7.27 -16.01 -11.56
CA LEU A 409 8.15 -17.17 -11.72
C LEU A 409 7.57 -18.21 -12.69
N HIS A 410 6.26 -18.46 -12.63
CA HIS A 410 5.58 -19.32 -13.61
C HIS A 410 5.68 -18.74 -15.03
N ALA A 411 5.69 -17.42 -15.16
CA ALA A 411 5.96 -16.70 -16.41
C ALA A 411 7.45 -16.62 -16.79
N ARG A 412 8.32 -17.41 -16.15
CA ARG A 412 9.77 -17.48 -16.40
C ARG A 412 10.54 -16.21 -16.01
N ALA A 413 10.11 -15.51 -14.96
CA ALA A 413 10.95 -14.51 -14.30
C ALA A 413 12.21 -15.17 -13.75
N ASP A 414 13.37 -14.59 -14.02
CA ASP A 414 14.65 -15.08 -13.53
C ASP A 414 14.83 -14.66 -12.06
N VAL A 415 14.73 -15.65 -11.18
CA VAL A 415 14.85 -15.49 -9.72
C VAL A 415 16.23 -14.96 -9.29
N ASN A 416 17.27 -15.18 -10.12
CA ASN A 416 18.66 -14.86 -9.83
C ASN A 416 19.19 -13.66 -10.63
N ARG A 417 18.35 -13.03 -11.46
CA ARG A 417 18.77 -11.88 -12.27
C ARG A 417 19.10 -10.69 -11.38
N PRO A 418 20.37 -10.25 -11.30
CA PRO A 418 20.70 -9.05 -10.55
C PRO A 418 20.12 -7.83 -11.26
N GLU A 419 19.64 -6.88 -10.47
CA GLU A 419 19.10 -5.65 -11.01
C GLU A 419 20.19 -4.87 -11.79
N ARG A 420 19.80 -4.28 -12.92
CA ARG A 420 20.67 -3.37 -13.65
C ARG A 420 20.08 -1.99 -13.52
N SER A 421 20.62 -1.19 -12.59
CA SER A 421 20.30 0.24 -12.52
C SER A 421 20.49 0.87 -13.90
N VAL A 422 19.41 1.41 -14.46
CA VAL A 422 19.38 2.14 -15.73
C VAL A 422 18.89 3.57 -15.49
N GLY A 423 19.09 4.44 -16.48
CA GLY A 423 18.60 5.81 -16.46
C GLY A 423 18.97 6.59 -15.19
N LEU A 424 17.98 7.20 -14.55
CA LEU A 424 18.14 8.00 -13.32
C LEU A 424 18.67 7.16 -12.16
N PHE A 425 18.22 5.91 -11.99
CA PHE A 425 18.70 5.06 -10.90
C PHE A 425 20.19 4.75 -11.05
N ARG A 426 20.70 4.62 -12.29
CA ARG A 426 22.15 4.49 -12.53
C ARG A 426 22.92 5.73 -12.12
N VAL A 427 22.41 6.92 -12.45
CA VAL A 427 23.04 8.19 -12.08
C VAL A 427 23.05 8.34 -10.55
N LEU A 428 21.93 8.04 -9.89
CA LEU A 428 21.81 8.09 -8.43
C LEU A 428 22.73 7.08 -7.74
N GLU A 429 22.86 5.86 -8.28
CA GLU A 429 23.81 4.85 -7.80
C GLU A 429 25.25 5.40 -7.83
N ILE A 430 25.68 6.00 -8.96
CA ILE A 430 27.03 6.55 -9.11
C ILE A 430 27.26 7.73 -8.16
N VAL A 431 26.34 8.68 -8.12
CA VAL A 431 26.42 9.85 -7.21
C VAL A 431 26.50 9.37 -5.76
N GLY A 432 25.72 8.35 -5.41
CA GLY A 432 25.73 7.81 -4.06
C GLY A 432 27.04 7.15 -3.67
N ARG A 433 27.66 6.41 -4.59
CA ARG A 433 29.01 5.84 -4.38
C ARG A 433 30.06 6.93 -4.18
N VAL A 434 30.00 8.01 -4.96
CA VAL A 434 30.91 9.15 -4.82
C VAL A 434 30.73 9.83 -3.46
N GLN A 435 29.49 10.08 -3.04
CA GLN A 435 29.21 10.69 -1.73
C GLN A 435 29.71 9.84 -0.56
N LEU A 436 29.61 8.51 -0.67
CA LEU A 436 30.14 7.58 0.32
C LEU A 436 31.65 7.73 0.53
N CYS A 437 32.42 8.03 -0.54
CA CYS A 437 33.86 8.29 -0.44
C CYS A 437 34.19 9.52 0.41
N PHE A 438 33.30 10.52 0.46
CA PHE A 438 33.50 11.75 1.23
C PHE A 438 33.09 11.64 2.71
N ARG A 439 32.69 10.45 3.20
CA ARG A 439 32.32 10.15 4.61
C ARG A 439 31.37 11.15 5.28
N ARG A 440 30.59 11.92 4.52
CA ARG A 440 29.55 12.80 5.07
C ARG A 440 28.33 11.98 5.45
N ARG A 441 28.15 11.72 6.75
CA ARG A 441 26.92 11.11 7.30
C ARG A 441 25.78 12.13 7.28
N SER A 442 25.11 12.26 6.15
CA SER A 442 23.85 13.00 6.02
C SER A 442 22.69 12.04 5.72
N GLN A 443 21.44 12.46 5.97
CA GLN A 443 20.26 11.70 5.55
C GLN A 443 20.27 11.42 4.03
N VAL A 444 20.74 12.40 3.26
CA VAL A 444 20.91 12.32 1.80
C VAL A 444 21.91 11.20 1.43
N SER A 445 23.07 11.13 2.10
CA SER A 445 24.04 10.06 1.82
C SER A 445 23.52 8.66 2.16
N ARG A 446 22.61 8.49 3.13
CA ARG A 446 21.95 7.20 3.41
C ARG A 446 20.97 6.79 2.30
N LEU A 447 20.13 7.71 1.83
CA LEU A 447 19.25 7.47 0.67
C LEU A 447 20.07 7.05 -0.56
N PHE A 448 21.23 7.66 -0.74
CA PHE A 448 22.18 7.33 -1.80
C PHE A 448 22.90 5.98 -1.61
N CYS A 449 23.22 5.55 -0.38
CA CYS A 449 23.74 4.20 -0.12
C CYS A 449 22.77 3.11 -0.59
N VAL A 450 21.48 3.35 -0.32
CA VAL A 450 20.36 2.45 -0.62
C VAL A 450 20.12 2.34 -2.11
N LEU A 451 20.09 3.47 -2.83
CA LEU A 451 20.07 3.48 -4.29
C LEU A 451 21.34 2.86 -4.88
N GLY A 452 22.43 2.85 -4.11
CA GLY A 452 23.69 2.13 -4.38
C GLY A 452 23.58 0.60 -4.29
N GLU A 453 22.62 0.06 -3.54
CA GLU A 453 22.26 -1.38 -3.54
C GLU A 453 21.39 -1.75 -4.76
N GLY A 454 21.16 -0.80 -5.68
CA GLY A 454 20.36 -0.85 -6.91
C GLY A 454 20.61 -2.01 -7.88
N SER A 455 21.53 -2.92 -7.55
CA SER A 455 21.92 -4.07 -8.38
C SER A 455 21.75 -5.43 -7.69
N SER A 456 21.05 -5.46 -6.56
CA SER A 456 20.72 -6.71 -5.86
C SER A 456 19.80 -7.60 -6.69
N THR A 457 19.87 -8.91 -6.44
CA THR A 457 18.88 -9.88 -6.94
C THR A 457 17.53 -9.68 -6.25
N PRO A 458 16.43 -10.26 -6.77
CA PRO A 458 15.15 -10.26 -6.08
C PRO A 458 15.23 -10.75 -4.63
N LEU A 459 16.04 -11.78 -4.36
CA LEU A 459 16.28 -12.28 -3.02
C LEU A 459 17.00 -11.25 -2.13
N GLY A 460 17.97 -10.52 -2.67
CA GLY A 460 18.64 -9.43 -1.95
C GLY A 460 17.70 -8.27 -1.61
N TRP A 461 16.76 -7.93 -2.50
CA TRP A 461 15.71 -6.95 -2.20
C TRP A 461 14.72 -7.45 -1.15
N ALA A 462 14.28 -8.70 -1.24
CA ALA A 462 13.40 -9.30 -0.24
C ALA A 462 14.06 -9.31 1.15
N ALA A 463 15.36 -9.59 1.21
CA ALA A 463 16.15 -9.53 2.45
C ALA A 463 16.30 -8.10 2.99
N THR A 464 16.44 -7.10 2.11
CA THR A 464 16.56 -5.68 2.48
C THR A 464 15.23 -5.08 2.95
N SER A 465 14.12 -5.57 2.41
CA SER A 465 12.76 -5.18 2.80
C SER A 465 12.22 -5.99 3.98
N ASP A 466 13.06 -6.82 4.61
CA ASP A 466 12.73 -7.67 5.76
C ASP A 466 11.50 -8.59 5.56
N ASN A 467 11.25 -9.03 4.33
CA ASN A 467 10.14 -9.93 4.03
C ASN A 467 10.59 -11.40 4.12
N ALA A 468 10.58 -11.96 5.33
CA ALA A 468 10.98 -13.33 5.58
C ALA A 468 10.19 -14.35 4.74
N THR A 469 8.87 -14.18 4.60
CA THR A 469 8.01 -15.07 3.81
C THR A 469 8.41 -15.10 2.33
N LEU A 470 8.71 -13.93 1.74
CA LEU A 470 9.18 -13.86 0.36
C LEU A 470 10.59 -14.41 0.21
N VAL A 471 11.48 -14.21 1.20
CA VAL A 471 12.82 -14.81 1.21
C VAL A 471 12.72 -16.34 1.20
N GLU A 472 11.91 -16.93 2.08
CA GLU A 472 11.64 -18.37 2.11
C GLU A 472 11.11 -18.88 0.77
N PHE A 473 10.12 -18.18 0.21
CA PHE A 473 9.55 -18.54 -1.09
C PHE A 473 10.60 -18.51 -2.21
N LEU A 474 11.37 -17.43 -2.33
CA LEU A 474 12.40 -17.30 -3.36
C LEU A 474 13.50 -18.36 -3.21
N LEU A 475 13.91 -18.69 -1.97
CA LEU A 475 14.86 -19.78 -1.71
C LEU A 475 14.30 -21.14 -2.16
N SER A 476 13.03 -21.43 -1.89
CA SER A 476 12.37 -22.65 -2.37
C SER A 476 12.27 -22.69 -3.91
N ALA A 477 12.21 -21.52 -4.54
CA ALA A 477 12.31 -21.33 -5.99
C ALA A 477 13.75 -21.32 -6.54
N LYS A 478 14.75 -21.77 -5.76
CA LYS A 478 16.18 -21.86 -6.14
C LYS A 478 16.86 -20.51 -6.37
N ALA A 479 16.45 -19.48 -5.63
CA ALA A 479 17.23 -18.25 -5.52
C ALA A 479 18.58 -18.51 -4.86
N ASP A 480 19.66 -17.98 -5.44
CA ASP A 480 21.02 -18.09 -4.94
C ASP A 480 21.29 -16.95 -3.92
N PRO A 481 21.50 -17.29 -2.63
CA PRO A 481 21.72 -16.32 -1.57
C PRO A 481 23.13 -15.70 -1.59
N ASP A 482 24.00 -16.14 -2.50
CA ASP A 482 25.42 -15.80 -2.53
C ASP A 482 25.79 -14.94 -3.76
N ILE A 483 24.85 -14.58 -4.64
CA ILE A 483 25.07 -13.63 -5.74
C ILE A 483 25.28 -12.21 -5.17
N PRO A 484 26.48 -11.63 -5.28
CA PRO A 484 26.72 -10.30 -4.75
C PRO A 484 26.19 -9.23 -5.70
N ASN A 485 25.70 -8.13 -5.14
CA ASN A 485 25.42 -6.93 -5.90
C ASN A 485 26.71 -6.17 -6.29
N ARG A 486 26.61 -5.03 -6.98
CA ARG A 486 27.78 -4.22 -7.41
C ARG A 486 28.61 -3.64 -6.26
N ARG A 487 28.11 -3.67 -5.02
CA ARG A 487 28.86 -3.29 -3.81
C ARG A 487 29.57 -4.48 -3.17
N GLY A 488 29.38 -5.69 -3.68
CA GLY A 488 29.95 -6.92 -3.13
C GLY A 488 29.11 -7.54 -2.02
N HIS A 489 27.92 -7.00 -1.72
CA HIS A 489 27.06 -7.55 -0.69
C HIS A 489 26.18 -8.66 -1.25
N THR A 490 26.15 -9.81 -0.58
CA THR A 490 25.23 -10.91 -0.90
C THR A 490 23.87 -10.71 -0.23
N PRO A 491 22.79 -11.35 -0.70
CA PRO A 491 21.49 -11.35 -0.02
C PRO A 491 21.56 -11.65 1.48
N ARG A 492 22.38 -12.63 1.90
CA ARG A 492 22.57 -12.95 3.34
C ARG A 492 23.12 -11.77 4.14
N GLN A 493 24.05 -11.01 3.55
CA GLN A 493 24.69 -9.86 4.19
C GLN A 493 23.78 -8.63 4.25
N LEU A 494 22.79 -8.55 3.35
CA LEU A 494 21.80 -7.48 3.34
C LEU A 494 20.71 -7.67 4.40
N ALA A 495 20.54 -8.86 4.95
CA ALA A 495 19.58 -9.15 6.00
C ALA A 495 19.90 -8.40 7.31
N VAL A 496 19.00 -7.49 7.71
CA VAL A 496 19.09 -6.76 8.98
C VAL A 496 18.22 -7.40 10.05
N ASP A 497 16.98 -7.76 9.70
CA ASP A 497 16.01 -8.40 10.59
C ASP A 497 16.45 -9.81 11.02
N ALA A 498 16.21 -10.15 12.29
CA ALA A 498 16.62 -11.41 12.89
C ALA A 498 15.90 -12.62 12.26
N ARG A 499 14.63 -12.48 11.86
CA ARG A 499 13.84 -13.54 11.21
C ARG A 499 14.38 -13.82 9.82
N VAL A 500 14.71 -12.78 9.04
CA VAL A 500 15.34 -12.98 7.73
C VAL A 500 16.71 -13.66 7.88
N ARG A 501 17.50 -13.28 8.89
CA ARG A 501 18.78 -13.96 9.18
C ARG A 501 18.59 -15.42 9.57
N SER A 502 17.56 -15.77 10.34
CA SER A 502 17.30 -17.16 10.70
C SER A 502 16.96 -18.02 9.49
N VAL A 503 16.15 -17.49 8.56
CA VAL A 503 15.83 -18.15 7.28
C VAL A 503 17.11 -18.50 6.52
N PHE A 504 18.05 -17.56 6.38
CA PHE A 504 19.33 -17.82 5.71
C PHE A 504 20.26 -18.78 6.48
N ALA A 505 20.14 -18.85 7.80
CA ALA A 505 20.91 -19.75 8.64
C ALA A 505 20.39 -21.21 8.61
N GLY A 506 19.31 -21.48 7.88
CA GLY A 506 18.69 -22.82 7.83
C GLY A 506 18.01 -23.23 9.14
N ARG A 507 17.86 -22.30 10.08
CA ARG A 507 16.96 -22.49 11.22
C ARG A 507 15.58 -22.08 10.72
N GLN A 508 14.63 -23.03 10.71
CA GLN A 508 13.23 -22.63 10.70
C GLN A 508 13.06 -21.59 11.81
N PRO A 509 12.48 -20.41 11.54
CA PRO A 509 12.11 -19.52 12.63
C PRO A 509 11.29 -20.37 13.59
N ASP A 510 11.69 -20.38 14.87
CA ASP A 510 11.01 -21.15 15.90
C ASP A 510 9.51 -21.01 15.65
N ALA A 511 8.84 -22.13 15.42
CA ALA A 511 7.40 -22.15 15.33
C ALA A 511 6.88 -21.64 16.68
N VAL A 512 6.67 -20.32 16.81
CA VAL A 512 5.94 -19.70 17.90
C VAL A 512 4.46 -19.94 17.65
N PHE A 513 4.09 -21.21 17.55
CA PHE A 513 2.73 -21.73 17.63
C PHE A 513 2.85 -23.17 18.10
N ASN A 514 3.00 -23.34 19.41
CA ASN A 514 2.32 -24.37 20.21
C ASN A 514 2.82 -24.31 21.66
N HIS A 515 2.16 -23.49 22.47
CA HIS A 515 2.06 -23.76 23.89
C HIS A 515 0.61 -23.62 24.33
N VAL A 516 -0.17 -24.68 24.10
CA VAL A 516 -1.37 -24.94 24.88
C VAL A 516 -0.92 -25.81 26.06
N PRO A 517 -1.05 -25.37 27.32
CA PRO A 517 -0.81 -26.26 28.44
C PRO A 517 -2.04 -27.17 28.59
N GLY A 518 -1.90 -28.45 28.24
CA GLY A 518 -2.98 -29.43 28.35
C GLY A 518 -2.51 -30.87 28.26
N LYS A 519 -2.40 -31.51 29.42
CA LYS A 519 -2.09 -32.92 29.73
C LYS A 519 -2.67 -33.95 28.76
N GLY A 520 -1.91 -35.03 28.51
CA GLY A 520 -2.46 -36.34 28.13
C GLY A 520 -1.53 -37.17 27.26
N ASP A 521 -0.97 -38.23 27.84
CA ASP A 521 -0.07 -39.20 27.22
C ASP A 521 -0.62 -39.86 25.95
N GLY A 522 0.29 -40.23 25.03
CA GLY A 522 -0.01 -41.16 23.95
C GLY A 522 1.01 -41.15 22.81
N ASN A 523 2.01 -42.04 22.89
CA ASN A 523 2.85 -42.47 21.77
C ASN A 523 2.06 -42.60 20.47
N LEU A 524 2.62 -42.15 19.33
CA LEU A 524 2.58 -42.88 18.07
C LEU A 524 3.63 -42.33 17.09
N ILE A 525 4.37 -43.28 16.54
CA ILE A 525 5.53 -43.17 15.66
C ILE A 525 5.05 -42.80 14.24
N MET A 526 5.63 -41.76 13.63
CA MET A 526 5.46 -41.48 12.19
C MET A 526 6.63 -42.11 11.41
N GLN A 527 6.36 -43.24 10.77
CA GLN A 527 7.19 -43.81 9.71
C GLN A 527 6.93 -43.06 8.39
N CYS A 528 8.01 -42.65 7.73
CA CYS A 528 8.04 -42.34 6.31
C CYS A 528 7.84 -43.62 5.49
N SER A 529 6.98 -43.57 4.48
CA SER A 529 7.04 -44.50 3.35
C SER A 529 6.59 -43.82 2.06
N SER A 530 7.57 -43.67 1.17
CA SER A 530 7.47 -43.48 -0.27
C SER A 530 6.94 -44.73 -0.97
N GLN A 531 6.09 -44.56 -2.00
CA GLN A 531 5.92 -45.36 -3.22
C GLN A 531 4.66 -44.82 -3.94
N LEU A 532 4.77 -44.16 -5.11
CA LEU A 532 4.82 -44.72 -6.47
C LEU A 532 3.73 -45.75 -6.74
N GLU A 533 2.80 -45.43 -7.65
CA GLU A 533 2.35 -46.33 -8.71
C GLU A 533 1.59 -45.54 -9.80
N ASP A 534 2.10 -45.70 -11.03
CA ASP A 534 1.43 -45.50 -12.31
C ASP A 534 0.33 -46.56 -12.49
N ASP A 535 -0.77 -46.19 -13.17
CA ASP A 535 -1.45 -46.98 -14.22
C ASP A 535 -2.84 -46.38 -14.49
N ASP A 536 -3.07 -45.83 -15.68
CA ASP A 536 -3.94 -46.47 -16.68
C ASP A 536 -4.15 -45.58 -17.90
N ALA A 537 -3.90 -46.19 -19.06
CA ALA A 537 -4.07 -45.64 -20.40
C ALA A 537 -5.47 -45.96 -20.97
N ASP A 538 -5.83 -45.16 -21.98
CA ASP A 538 -6.73 -45.47 -23.10
C ASP A 538 -8.22 -45.75 -22.84
N ILE A 539 -9.07 -44.76 -23.20
CA ILE A 539 -10.26 -45.02 -24.03
C ILE A 539 -10.38 -43.93 -25.14
N LEU A 540 -10.61 -44.45 -26.34
CA LEU A 540 -10.57 -43.87 -27.68
C LEU A 540 -11.75 -42.96 -28.09
N SER A 541 -11.49 -42.21 -29.18
CA SER A 541 -12.36 -41.86 -30.32
C SER A 541 -13.53 -40.88 -30.12
N LEU A 542 -13.34 -39.62 -30.53
CA LEU A 542 -13.71 -39.07 -31.86
C LEU A 542 -13.28 -37.61 -31.99
#